data_AF-A0A847D0V3-F1
#
_entry.id   AF-A0A847D0V3-F1
#
_cell.length_a   1.000
_cell.length_b   1.000
_cell.length_c   1.000
_cell.angle_alpha   90.00
_cell.angle_beta   90.00
_cell.angle_gamma   90.00
#
_symmetry.space_group_name_H-M   'P 1'
#
loop_
_entity.id
_entity.type
_entity.pdbx_description
1 polymer ?
#
loop_
_entity_poly.entity_id
_entity_poly.type
_entity_poly.pdbx_seq_one_letter_code
_entity_poly.pdbx_strand_id
1 'polypeptide(L)'
;MKKILPILLFFLSLFLFLNKVYAYTLDDVKVHNTSNDCWVVFEQSVYDLTKYLPNHDRFLDIREWCGKDMTEDFVTKDGSGRDHRPSSYSLLEQYKIGDFEQEKISVEPQITEEVSSESEGAEDIVKESKEYNMIIPFIISCSLYWCTYFVIKKQKNKGLLLMKFNAFWNTVLILTLLIPSFGFGVFMLIRIQKPSLYSINFEFLYWHVELSLVMGFVAISHFIQRIAIYLKQVTAKINN
;
A
#
# COMPACT_ATOMS: atom_id res chain seq x y z
N MET A 1 -13.61 30.04 9.84
CA MET A 1 -12.18 29.74 9.58
C MET A 1 -11.38 29.39 10.84
N LYS A 2 -11.59 30.03 12.00
CA LYS A 2 -10.83 29.74 13.24
C LYS A 2 -10.92 28.31 13.80
N LYS A 3 -11.94 27.52 13.44
CA LYS A 3 -12.10 26.12 13.92
C LYS A 3 -11.42 25.04 13.04
N ILE A 4 -10.95 25.40 11.85
CA ILE A 4 -10.36 24.44 10.88
C ILE A 4 -8.85 24.27 11.10
N LEU A 5 -8.17 25.36 11.50
CA LEU A 5 -6.74 25.36 11.78
C LEU A 5 -6.28 24.34 12.85
N PRO A 6 -6.96 24.19 14.01
CA PRO A 6 -6.55 23.19 15.00
C PRO A 6 -6.77 21.74 14.54
N ILE A 7 -7.78 21.50 13.69
CA ILE A 7 -8.05 20.18 13.11
C ILE A 7 -6.99 19.84 12.06
N LEU A 8 -6.65 20.80 11.20
CA LEU A 8 -5.57 20.66 10.21
C LEU A 8 -4.22 20.41 10.90
N LEU A 9 -3.92 21.14 11.98
CA LEU A 9 -2.70 20.95 12.77
C LEU A 9 -2.67 19.61 13.49
N PHE A 10 -3.82 19.11 13.97
CA PHE A 10 -3.93 17.78 14.56
C PHE A 10 -3.69 16.67 13.52
N PHE A 11 -4.31 16.77 12.33
CA PHE A 11 -4.06 15.81 11.24
C PHE A 11 -2.62 15.90 10.69
N LEU A 12 -2.04 17.10 10.62
CA LEU A 12 -0.64 17.30 10.24
C LEU A 12 0.33 16.72 11.29
N SER A 13 0.04 16.92 12.58
CA SER A 13 0.80 16.34 13.69
C SER A 13 0.68 14.82 13.72
N LEU A 14 -0.51 14.27 13.44
CA LEU A 14 -0.75 12.83 13.37
C LEU A 14 -0.04 12.21 12.16
N PHE A 15 -0.03 12.93 11.02
CA PHE A 15 0.70 12.54 9.81
C PHE A 15 2.21 12.51 10.03
N LEU A 16 2.78 13.50 10.73
CA LEU A 16 4.20 13.52 11.06
C LEU A 16 4.60 12.41 12.06
N PHE A 17 3.67 11.94 12.90
CA PHE A 17 3.92 10.86 13.86
C PHE A 17 3.83 9.46 13.22
N LEU A 18 3.07 9.30 12.14
CA LEU A 18 2.86 8.02 11.45
C LEU A 18 4.00 7.64 10.48
N ASN A 19 4.86 8.60 10.10
CA ASN A 19 5.99 8.38 9.19
C ASN A 19 7.35 8.33 9.90
N LYS A 20 7.39 7.89 11.17
CA LYS A 20 8.66 7.69 11.85
C LYS A 20 9.30 6.39 11.35
N VAL A 21 10.02 6.49 10.24
CA VAL A 21 10.87 5.42 9.71
C VAL A 21 12.15 5.36 10.53
N TYR A 22 12.45 4.20 11.09
CA TYR A 22 13.71 3.95 11.79
C TYR A 22 14.75 3.50 10.77
N ALA A 23 15.93 4.12 10.80
CA ALA A 23 17.08 3.69 10.02
C ALA A 23 17.93 2.75 10.86
N TYR A 24 18.34 1.63 10.27
CA TYR A 24 19.16 0.60 10.91
C TYR A 24 20.42 0.35 10.09
N THR A 25 21.53 0.11 10.78
CA THR A 25 22.81 -0.30 10.18
C THR A 25 22.93 -1.82 10.16
N LEU A 26 23.95 -2.34 9.47
CA LEU A 26 24.21 -3.78 9.49
C LEU A 26 24.63 -4.26 10.87
N ASP A 27 25.31 -3.41 11.65
CA ASP A 27 25.70 -3.76 13.02
C ASP A 27 24.51 -3.81 13.97
N ASP A 28 23.48 -2.98 13.75
CA ASP A 28 22.20 -3.11 14.44
C ASP A 28 21.53 -4.45 14.12
N VAL A 29 21.57 -4.90 12.87
CA VAL A 29 20.94 -6.17 12.47
C VAL A 29 21.70 -7.39 13.00
N LYS A 30 23.04 -7.36 12.99
CA LYS A 30 23.92 -8.49 13.38
C LYS A 30 23.67 -9.03 14.79
N VAL A 31 23.20 -8.19 15.72
CA VAL A 31 22.94 -8.62 17.11
C VAL A 31 21.65 -9.45 17.23
N HIS A 32 20.74 -9.35 16.25
CA HIS A 32 19.47 -10.08 16.18
C HIS A 32 19.63 -11.35 15.33
N ASN A 33 20.46 -12.28 15.81
CA ASN A 33 20.92 -13.46 15.05
C ASN A 33 20.45 -14.81 15.62
N THR A 34 19.38 -14.82 16.41
CA THR A 34 18.89 -16.04 17.09
C THR A 34 17.46 -16.38 16.70
N SER A 35 17.03 -17.62 16.93
CA SER A 35 15.65 -18.05 16.58
C SER A 35 14.54 -17.30 17.32
N ASN A 36 14.84 -16.72 18.48
CA ASN A 36 13.87 -15.93 19.26
C ASN A 36 14.04 -14.41 19.05
N ASP A 37 15.00 -14.01 18.21
CA ASP A 37 15.34 -12.63 17.91
C ASP A 37 16.13 -12.60 16.58
N CYS A 38 15.40 -12.56 15.47
CA CYS A 38 15.91 -12.76 14.12
C CYS A 38 15.54 -11.59 13.22
N TRP A 39 16.51 -10.73 12.94
CA TRP A 39 16.37 -9.67 11.94
C TRP A 39 17.18 -9.98 10.70
N VAL A 40 16.74 -9.46 9.56
CA VAL A 40 17.40 -9.65 8.27
C VAL A 40 17.35 -8.34 7.48
N VAL A 41 18.35 -8.14 6.62
CA VAL A 41 18.33 -7.10 5.60
C VAL A 41 17.84 -7.72 4.30
N PHE A 42 16.94 -7.03 3.62
CA PHE A 42 16.58 -7.31 2.23
C PHE A 42 16.52 -5.98 1.48
N GLU A 43 17.35 -5.85 0.44
CA GLU A 43 17.61 -4.62 -0.30
C GLU A 43 17.94 -3.43 0.63
N GLN A 44 17.05 -2.45 0.72
CA GLN A 44 17.23 -1.21 1.48
C GLN A 44 16.35 -1.19 2.74
N SER A 45 15.95 -2.34 3.26
CA SER A 45 15.01 -2.45 4.37
C SER A 45 15.42 -3.54 5.36
N VAL A 46 14.99 -3.36 6.61
CA VAL A 46 15.21 -4.30 7.71
C VAL A 46 13.89 -4.92 8.14
N TYR A 47 13.92 -6.23 8.37
CA TYR A 47 12.74 -7.05 8.65
C TYR A 47 12.94 -7.90 9.91
N ASP A 48 11.92 -7.97 10.77
CA ASP A 48 11.89 -8.86 11.95
C ASP A 48 11.10 -10.14 11.62
N LEU A 49 11.82 -11.22 11.36
CA LEU A 49 11.25 -12.52 10.99
C LEU A 49 10.99 -13.43 12.20
N THR A 50 11.25 -12.99 13.43
CA THR A 50 11.18 -13.82 14.65
C THR A 50 9.88 -14.62 14.74
N LYS A 51 8.73 -13.99 14.47
CA LYS A 51 7.41 -14.65 14.54
C LYS A 51 7.09 -15.49 13.31
N TYR A 52 7.81 -15.29 12.21
CA TYR A 52 7.60 -15.98 10.95
C TYR A 52 8.34 -17.31 10.86
N LEU A 53 9.51 -17.43 11.51
CA LEU A 53 10.37 -18.62 11.44
C LEU A 53 9.58 -19.94 11.58
N PRO A 54 8.72 -20.16 12.60
CA PRO A 54 8.04 -21.45 12.77
C PRO A 54 7.07 -21.82 11.63
N ASN A 55 6.58 -20.83 10.88
CA ASN A 55 5.71 -21.05 9.73
C ASN A 55 6.52 -21.41 8.48
N HIS A 56 7.72 -20.84 8.33
CA HIS A 56 8.61 -21.09 7.21
C HIS A 56 9.38 -22.41 7.36
N ASP A 57 9.82 -22.73 8.59
CA ASP A 57 10.58 -23.94 8.94
C ASP A 57 9.89 -25.26 8.55
N ARG A 58 8.58 -25.22 8.26
CA ARG A 58 7.82 -26.35 7.71
C ARG A 58 8.32 -26.79 6.33
N PHE A 59 8.98 -25.90 5.60
CA PHE A 59 9.45 -26.11 4.23
C PHE A 59 10.97 -25.99 4.14
N LEU A 60 11.56 -25.01 4.83
CA LEU A 60 13.00 -24.77 4.85
C LEU A 60 13.38 -23.99 6.11
N ASP A 61 14.43 -24.42 6.80
CA ASP A 61 15.01 -23.67 7.92
C ASP A 61 15.80 -22.48 7.36
N ILE A 62 15.41 -21.26 7.72
CA ILE A 62 16.03 -20.01 7.26
C ILE A 62 16.76 -19.26 8.38
N ARG A 63 17.00 -19.92 9.52
CA ARG A 63 17.63 -19.29 10.69
C ARG A 63 19.07 -18.87 10.44
N GLU A 64 19.72 -19.44 9.44
CA GLU A 64 21.09 -19.08 9.08
C GLU A 64 21.23 -17.66 8.51
N TRP A 65 20.11 -17.07 8.06
CA TRP A 65 20.06 -15.69 7.56
C TRP A 65 19.85 -14.66 8.68
N CYS A 66 19.50 -15.07 9.90
CA CYS A 66 19.34 -14.16 11.01
C CYS A 66 20.63 -13.36 11.27
N GLY A 67 20.49 -12.04 11.38
CA GLY A 67 21.59 -11.10 11.54
C GLY A 67 22.36 -10.77 10.26
N LYS A 68 21.83 -11.12 9.08
CA LYS A 68 22.52 -10.95 7.79
C LYS A 68 21.67 -10.24 6.75
N ASP A 69 22.33 -9.83 5.68
CA ASP A 69 21.69 -9.51 4.40
C ASP A 69 21.36 -10.80 3.67
N MET A 70 20.08 -11.00 3.38
CA MET A 70 19.55 -12.17 2.70
C MET A 70 19.07 -11.85 1.28
N THR A 71 19.42 -10.69 0.72
CA THR A 71 18.88 -10.23 -0.57
C THR A 71 19.11 -11.26 -1.68
N GLU A 72 20.35 -11.72 -1.83
CA GLU A 72 20.69 -12.73 -2.84
C GLU A 72 20.06 -14.10 -2.53
N ASP A 73 20.12 -14.53 -1.28
CA ASP A 73 19.59 -15.83 -0.85
C ASP A 73 18.07 -15.91 -1.00
N PHE A 74 17.37 -14.80 -0.74
CA PHE A 74 15.94 -14.66 -0.95
C PHE A 74 15.61 -14.72 -2.44
N VAL A 75 16.27 -13.94 -3.29
CA VAL A 75 15.98 -13.92 -4.74
C VAL A 75 16.33 -15.25 -5.41
N THR A 76 17.37 -15.95 -4.95
CA THR A 76 17.77 -17.23 -5.56
C THR A 76 17.10 -18.44 -4.94
N LYS A 77 16.39 -18.27 -3.81
CA LYS A 77 15.95 -19.36 -2.92
C LYS A 77 17.11 -20.29 -2.59
N ASP A 78 18.12 -19.74 -1.93
CA ASP A 78 19.29 -20.50 -1.50
C ASP A 78 19.96 -21.26 -2.66
N GLY A 79 20.33 -20.52 -3.71
CA GLY A 79 21.05 -21.08 -4.86
C GLY A 79 20.24 -21.96 -5.81
N SER A 80 18.92 -22.06 -5.64
CA SER A 80 18.04 -22.79 -6.58
C SER A 80 17.85 -22.10 -7.94
N GLY A 81 18.33 -20.86 -8.08
CA GLY A 81 18.24 -20.05 -9.29
C GLY A 81 16.81 -19.66 -9.67
N ARG A 82 15.85 -19.77 -8.74
CA ARG A 82 14.43 -19.48 -8.99
C ARG A 82 13.89 -18.49 -7.97
N ASP A 83 13.42 -17.37 -8.47
CA ASP A 83 12.83 -16.33 -7.65
C ASP A 83 11.53 -16.73 -6.93
N HIS A 84 11.32 -16.11 -5.78
CA HIS A 84 10.08 -16.10 -5.05
C HIS A 84 8.92 -15.52 -5.87
N ARG A 85 7.70 -15.91 -5.49
CA ARG A 85 6.49 -15.35 -6.14
C ARG A 85 6.28 -13.93 -5.63
N PRO A 86 5.61 -13.03 -6.37
CA PRO A 86 5.30 -11.68 -5.88
C PRO A 86 4.59 -11.65 -4.52
N SER A 87 3.79 -12.66 -4.21
CA SER A 87 3.14 -12.80 -2.90
C SER A 87 4.10 -13.01 -1.73
N SER A 88 5.28 -13.58 -1.97
CA SER A 88 6.32 -13.76 -0.95
C SER A 88 6.97 -12.43 -0.59
N TYR A 89 7.18 -11.55 -1.57
CA TYR A 89 7.61 -10.16 -1.35
C TYR A 89 6.55 -9.40 -0.53
N SER A 90 5.26 -9.52 -0.89
CA SER A 90 4.18 -8.92 -0.09
C SER A 90 4.04 -9.49 1.32
N LEU A 91 4.49 -10.74 1.54
CA LEU A 91 4.53 -11.35 2.87
C LEU A 91 5.72 -10.82 3.67
N LEU A 92 6.90 -10.69 3.04
CA LEU A 92 8.10 -10.11 3.64
C LEU A 92 7.83 -8.69 4.14
N GLU A 93 7.16 -7.86 3.35
CA GLU A 93 6.79 -6.48 3.72
C GLU A 93 5.99 -6.36 5.02
N GLN A 94 5.25 -7.39 5.43
CA GLN A 94 4.50 -7.39 6.70
C GLN A 94 5.42 -7.41 7.93
N TYR A 95 6.68 -7.79 7.74
CA TYR A 95 7.70 -7.90 8.77
C TYR A 95 8.68 -6.71 8.75
N LYS A 96 8.51 -5.72 7.86
CA LYS A 96 9.38 -4.56 7.78
C LYS A 96 9.33 -3.73 9.07
N ILE A 97 10.49 -3.42 9.63
CA ILE A 97 10.64 -2.60 10.83
C ILE A 97 11.33 -1.25 10.57
N GLY A 98 11.98 -1.09 9.42
CA GLY A 98 12.59 0.18 9.00
C GLY A 98 13.45 0.07 7.76
N ASP A 99 14.16 1.14 7.46
CA ASP A 99 15.05 1.25 6.30
C ASP A 99 16.49 0.87 6.70
N PHE A 100 17.26 0.39 5.72
CA PHE A 100 18.67 0.04 5.90
C PHE A 100 19.57 1.19 5.42
N GLU A 101 20.41 1.70 6.31
CA GLU A 101 21.45 2.67 5.96
C GLU A 101 22.79 1.94 5.79
N GLN A 102 23.27 1.85 4.54
CA GLN A 102 24.65 1.50 4.30
C GLN A 102 25.55 2.61 4.83
N GLU A 103 26.44 2.27 5.76
CA GLU A 103 27.51 3.17 6.16
C GLU A 103 28.32 3.57 4.93
N LYS A 104 28.11 4.79 4.45
CA LYS A 104 28.99 5.41 3.47
C LYS A 104 30.28 5.75 4.21
N ILE A 105 31.20 4.78 4.26
CA ILE A 105 32.59 5.09 4.58
C ILE A 105 33.10 5.95 3.43
N SER A 106 33.15 7.26 3.67
CA SER A 106 33.80 8.25 2.81
C SER A 106 35.30 7.95 2.77
N VAL A 107 35.73 7.02 1.93
CA VAL A 107 37.15 6.84 1.58
C VAL A 107 37.41 7.64 0.30
N GLU A 108 38.18 8.71 0.47
CA GLU A 108 38.90 9.46 -0.56
C GLU A 108 39.56 8.51 -1.60
N PRO A 109 39.46 8.76 -2.91
CA PRO A 109 39.82 7.79 -3.94
C PRO A 109 41.33 7.63 -4.09
N GLN A 110 41.84 6.40 -3.96
CA GLN A 110 43.12 6.01 -4.56
C GLN A 110 42.90 4.92 -5.61
N ILE A 111 43.38 5.27 -6.80
CA ILE A 111 43.36 4.55 -8.07
C ILE A 111 44.15 3.24 -7.96
N THR A 112 43.58 2.14 -8.43
CA THR A 112 44.31 1.14 -9.23
C THR A 112 43.37 0.41 -10.16
N GLU A 113 43.87 0.23 -11.37
CA GLU A 113 43.19 -0.14 -12.61
C GLU A 113 42.81 -1.63 -12.74
N GLU A 114 41.80 -1.84 -13.59
CA GLU A 114 41.54 -3.00 -14.45
C GLU A 114 41.32 -4.39 -13.82
N VAL A 115 40.12 -4.95 -14.01
CA VAL A 115 39.87 -5.95 -15.08
C VAL A 115 38.39 -5.87 -15.49
N SER A 116 38.20 -5.70 -16.79
CA SER A 116 36.93 -5.78 -17.51
C SER A 116 36.50 -7.23 -17.71
N SER A 117 35.21 -7.49 -17.54
CA SER A 117 34.52 -8.51 -18.34
C SER A 117 33.12 -8.01 -18.64
N GLU A 118 32.94 -7.64 -19.91
CA GLU A 118 31.65 -7.38 -20.53
C GLU A 118 30.77 -8.62 -20.45
N SER A 119 29.53 -8.44 -20.00
CA SER A 119 28.40 -9.21 -20.53
C SER A 119 27.24 -8.25 -20.74
N GLU A 120 27.00 -7.95 -22.01
CA GLU A 120 25.83 -7.22 -22.49
C GLU A 120 24.53 -7.96 -22.11
N GLY A 121 23.62 -7.20 -21.49
CA GLY A 121 22.22 -7.12 -21.93
C GLY A 121 21.33 -8.35 -21.82
N ALA A 122 20.66 -8.49 -20.69
CA ALA A 122 19.21 -8.65 -20.69
C ALA A 122 18.66 -7.85 -19.51
N GLU A 123 18.15 -6.65 -19.80
CA GLU A 123 17.41 -5.81 -18.86
C GLU A 123 16.26 -6.62 -18.27
N ASP A 124 16.43 -7.11 -17.04
CA ASP A 124 15.31 -7.48 -16.22
C ASP A 124 14.70 -6.15 -15.77
N ILE A 125 13.62 -5.75 -16.44
CA ILE A 125 12.83 -4.59 -16.01
C ILE A 125 12.27 -4.99 -14.64
N VAL A 126 13.00 -4.59 -13.60
CA VAL A 126 12.51 -4.49 -12.23
C VAL A 126 11.21 -3.70 -12.33
N LYS A 127 10.08 -4.41 -12.27
CA LYS A 127 8.77 -3.77 -12.16
C LYS A 127 8.71 -3.19 -10.76
N GLU A 128 9.16 -1.95 -10.67
CA GLU A 128 8.93 -1.08 -9.52
C GLU A 128 7.46 -1.23 -9.11
N SER A 129 7.22 -1.87 -7.96
CA SER A 129 5.87 -2.08 -7.47
C SER A 129 5.27 -0.72 -7.20
N LYS A 130 4.16 -0.38 -7.86
CA LYS A 130 3.53 0.94 -7.67
C LYS A 130 3.22 1.15 -6.20
N GLU A 131 3.81 2.20 -5.63
CA GLU A 131 3.52 2.63 -4.28
C GLU A 131 2.06 3.06 -4.16
N TYR A 132 1.42 2.68 -3.05
CA TYR A 132 0.07 3.12 -2.75
C TYR A 132 0.10 4.58 -2.34
N ASN A 133 -0.75 5.40 -2.95
CA ASN A 133 -0.82 6.83 -2.63
C ASN A 133 -2.21 7.17 -2.14
N MET A 134 -2.38 7.40 -0.84
CA MET A 134 -3.68 7.76 -0.27
C MET A 134 -4.08 9.22 -0.58
N ILE A 135 -3.11 10.11 -0.75
CA ILE A 135 -3.33 11.57 -0.80
C ILE A 135 -3.96 11.98 -2.12
N ILE A 136 -3.45 11.46 -3.24
CA ILE A 136 -3.95 11.78 -4.58
C ILE A 136 -5.44 11.41 -4.74
N PRO A 137 -5.88 10.15 -4.53
CA PRO A 137 -7.28 9.76 -4.67
C PRO A 137 -8.17 10.49 -3.67
N PHE A 138 -7.68 10.80 -2.45
CA PHE A 138 -8.40 11.62 -1.49
C PHE A 138 -8.71 13.02 -2.04
N ILE A 139 -7.67 13.76 -2.46
CA ILE A 139 -7.82 15.15 -2.92
C ILE A 139 -8.72 15.20 -4.15
N ILE A 140 -8.50 14.33 -5.14
CA ILE A 140 -9.27 14.32 -6.38
C ILE A 140 -10.74 13.99 -6.09
N SER A 141 -11.00 12.92 -5.34
CA SER A 141 -12.38 12.46 -5.07
C SER A 141 -13.17 13.48 -4.28
N CYS A 142 -12.59 14.01 -3.18
CA CYS A 142 -13.25 15.01 -2.36
C CYS A 142 -13.45 16.33 -3.12
N SER A 143 -12.45 16.80 -3.88
CA SER A 143 -12.56 18.04 -4.64
C SER A 143 -13.65 17.92 -5.71
N LEU A 144 -13.67 16.83 -6.48
CA LEU A 144 -14.66 16.61 -7.53
C LEU A 144 -16.08 16.55 -6.93
N TYR A 145 -16.27 15.83 -5.84
CA TYR A 145 -17.56 15.69 -5.17
C TYR A 145 -18.07 17.03 -4.60
N TRP A 146 -17.26 17.68 -3.76
CA TRP A 146 -17.71 18.87 -3.02
C TRP A 146 -17.79 20.11 -3.91
N CYS A 147 -16.86 20.29 -4.84
CA CYS A 147 -16.90 21.42 -5.78
C CYS A 147 -18.19 21.38 -6.61
N THR A 148 -18.51 20.24 -7.22
CA THR A 148 -19.73 20.08 -8.03
C THR A 148 -20.99 20.23 -7.17
N TYR A 149 -21.01 19.69 -5.95
CA TYR A 149 -22.12 19.88 -5.01
C TYR A 149 -22.38 21.37 -4.69
N PHE A 150 -21.34 22.12 -4.35
CA PHE A 150 -21.48 23.54 -3.99
C PHE A 150 -21.86 24.42 -5.19
N VAL A 151 -21.35 24.12 -6.39
CA VAL A 151 -21.77 24.79 -7.62
C VAL A 151 -23.26 24.57 -7.87
N ILE A 152 -23.73 23.33 -7.79
CA ILE A 152 -25.15 22.98 -8.01
C ILE A 152 -26.05 23.67 -6.96
N LYS A 153 -25.61 23.74 -5.70
CA LYS A 153 -26.39 24.36 -4.61
C LYS A 153 -26.65 25.85 -4.83
N LYS A 154 -25.82 26.54 -5.61
CA LYS A 154 -25.97 27.97 -5.97
C LYS A 154 -26.94 28.20 -7.14
N GLN A 155 -27.32 27.16 -7.88
CA GLN A 155 -28.18 27.29 -9.06
C GLN A 155 -29.66 27.45 -8.69
N LYS A 156 -30.43 28.18 -9.51
CA LYS A 156 -31.90 28.35 -9.32
C LYS A 156 -32.63 27.01 -9.42
N ASN A 157 -32.23 26.13 -10.35
CA ASN A 157 -32.82 24.80 -10.56
C ASN A 157 -32.14 23.69 -9.73
N LYS A 158 -31.66 24.01 -8.52
CA LYS A 158 -30.88 23.09 -7.68
C LYS A 158 -31.57 21.76 -7.39
N GLY A 159 -32.91 21.70 -7.32
CA GLY A 159 -33.63 20.46 -7.02
C GLY A 159 -33.37 19.35 -8.06
N LEU A 160 -33.64 19.64 -9.33
CA LEU A 160 -33.41 18.70 -10.43
C LEU A 160 -31.93 18.34 -10.59
N LEU A 161 -31.04 19.33 -10.45
CA LEU A 161 -29.59 19.11 -10.55
C LEU A 161 -29.05 18.27 -9.39
N LEU A 162 -29.53 18.47 -8.16
CA LEU A 162 -29.17 17.65 -7.01
C LEU A 162 -29.65 16.20 -7.17
N MET A 163 -30.85 15.99 -7.75
CA MET A 163 -31.33 14.64 -8.04
C MET A 163 -30.41 13.92 -9.04
N LYS A 164 -30.04 14.59 -10.16
CA LYS A 164 -29.10 14.04 -11.14
C LYS A 164 -27.71 13.81 -10.56
N PHE A 165 -27.22 14.75 -9.74
CA PHE A 165 -25.95 14.62 -9.00
C PHE A 165 -25.95 13.38 -8.09
N ASN A 166 -27.02 13.20 -7.30
CA ASN A 166 -27.14 12.03 -6.42
C ASN A 166 -27.21 10.73 -7.23
N ALA A 167 -27.96 10.71 -8.33
CA ALA A 167 -28.02 9.54 -9.21
C ALA A 167 -26.64 9.18 -9.78
N PHE A 168 -25.89 10.18 -10.25
CA PHE A 168 -24.53 9.99 -10.75
C PHE A 168 -23.60 9.39 -9.69
N TRP A 169 -23.53 9.98 -8.49
CA TRP A 169 -22.62 9.50 -7.45
C TRP A 169 -23.04 8.14 -6.86
N ASN A 170 -24.34 7.84 -6.81
CA ASN A 170 -24.80 6.49 -6.46
C ASN A 170 -24.33 5.45 -7.50
N THR A 171 -24.38 5.79 -8.79
CA THR A 171 -23.83 4.92 -9.84
C THR A 171 -22.33 4.71 -9.68
N VAL A 172 -21.57 5.79 -9.41
CA VAL A 172 -20.12 5.69 -9.15
C VAL A 172 -19.83 4.78 -7.96
N LEU A 173 -20.57 4.93 -6.86
CA LEU A 173 -20.44 4.08 -5.67
C LEU A 173 -20.74 2.61 -5.96
N ILE A 174 -21.79 2.32 -6.73
CA ILE A 174 -22.13 0.94 -7.11
C ILE A 174 -21.05 0.35 -8.02
N LEU A 175 -20.59 1.08 -9.03
CA LEU A 175 -19.56 0.59 -9.96
C LEU A 175 -18.24 0.32 -9.25
N THR A 176 -17.83 1.25 -8.39
CA THR A 176 -16.64 1.06 -7.56
C THR A 176 -16.83 -0.03 -6.50
N LEU A 177 -18.05 -0.38 -6.10
CA LEU A 177 -18.29 -1.54 -5.23
C LEU A 177 -18.20 -2.86 -6.00
N LEU A 178 -18.80 -2.91 -7.19
CA LEU A 178 -18.89 -4.14 -7.97
C LEU A 178 -17.58 -4.51 -8.66
N ILE A 179 -16.82 -3.53 -9.17
CA ILE A 179 -15.63 -3.81 -9.98
C ILE A 179 -14.42 -4.14 -9.08
N PRO A 180 -13.83 -3.19 -8.33
CA PRO A 180 -12.65 -3.49 -7.53
C PRO A 180 -12.99 -4.34 -6.31
N SER A 181 -14.05 -4.05 -5.54
CA SER A 181 -14.28 -4.80 -4.29
C SER A 181 -14.79 -6.21 -4.55
N PHE A 182 -15.86 -6.38 -5.34
CA PHE A 182 -16.39 -7.71 -5.63
C PHE A 182 -15.66 -8.40 -6.79
N GLY A 183 -15.54 -7.74 -7.94
CA GLY A 183 -14.98 -8.32 -9.16
C GLY A 183 -13.51 -8.72 -9.04
N PHE A 184 -12.63 -7.80 -8.64
CA PHE A 184 -11.22 -8.15 -8.45
C PHE A 184 -11.03 -9.14 -7.30
N GLY A 185 -11.82 -9.04 -6.23
CA GLY A 185 -11.79 -10.02 -5.14
C GLY A 185 -12.08 -11.46 -5.61
N VAL A 186 -13.18 -11.66 -6.34
CA VAL A 186 -13.53 -12.97 -6.91
C VAL A 186 -12.47 -13.45 -7.90
N PHE A 187 -11.99 -12.56 -8.77
CA PHE A 187 -10.96 -12.91 -9.73
C PHE A 187 -9.65 -13.34 -9.03
N MET A 188 -9.21 -12.62 -8.00
CA MET A 188 -8.02 -12.97 -7.23
C MET A 188 -8.16 -14.33 -6.53
N LEU A 189 -9.34 -14.65 -5.99
CA LEU A 189 -9.61 -15.98 -5.42
C LEU A 189 -9.50 -17.10 -6.47
N ILE A 190 -10.08 -16.90 -7.66
CA ILE A 190 -9.97 -17.86 -8.78
C ILE A 190 -8.51 -17.99 -9.24
N ARG A 191 -7.78 -16.87 -9.30
CA ARG A 191 -6.38 -16.82 -9.71
C ARG A 191 -5.49 -17.67 -8.79
N ILE A 192 -5.75 -17.69 -7.48
CA ILE A 192 -5.03 -18.55 -6.52
C ILE A 192 -5.22 -20.04 -6.86
N GLN A 193 -6.41 -20.43 -7.30
CA GLN A 193 -6.75 -21.81 -7.63
C GLN A 193 -6.30 -22.23 -9.04
N LYS A 194 -6.09 -21.29 -9.96
CA LYS A 194 -5.73 -21.56 -11.36
C LYS A 194 -4.43 -20.86 -11.74
N PRO A 195 -3.28 -21.56 -11.69
CA PRO A 195 -1.96 -20.99 -12.02
C PRO A 195 -1.86 -20.40 -13.44
N SER A 196 -2.66 -20.85 -14.39
CA SER A 196 -2.70 -20.31 -15.76
C SER A 196 -3.15 -18.84 -15.82
N LEU A 197 -3.81 -18.33 -14.77
CA LEU A 197 -4.23 -16.93 -14.66
C LEU A 197 -3.14 -16.04 -14.06
N TYR A 198 -1.98 -16.59 -13.69
CA TYR A 198 -0.86 -15.79 -13.19
C TYR A 198 -0.17 -14.98 -14.29
N SER A 199 -0.24 -15.43 -15.55
CA SER A 199 0.34 -14.76 -16.72
C SER A 199 -0.34 -13.43 -17.09
N ILE A 200 -1.51 -13.13 -16.50
CA ILE A 200 -2.22 -11.89 -16.74
C ILE A 200 -1.43 -10.74 -16.10
N ASN A 201 -0.84 -9.90 -16.94
CA ASN A 201 -0.04 -8.74 -16.56
C ASN A 201 -0.94 -7.54 -16.16
N PHE A 202 -1.61 -7.68 -15.02
CA PHE A 202 -2.40 -6.62 -14.41
C PHE A 202 -2.24 -6.63 -12.88
N GLU A 203 -2.02 -5.45 -12.30
CA GLU A 203 -1.81 -5.25 -10.87
C GLU A 203 -3.13 -5.20 -10.11
N PHE A 204 -3.80 -6.35 -10.00
CA PHE A 204 -5.13 -6.46 -9.37
C PHE A 204 -5.17 -5.89 -7.96
N LEU A 205 -4.14 -6.15 -7.14
CA LEU A 205 -4.09 -5.69 -5.76
C LEU A 205 -3.95 -4.16 -5.67
N TYR A 206 -3.06 -3.57 -6.48
CA TYR A 206 -2.87 -2.12 -6.56
C TYR A 206 -4.20 -1.42 -6.89
N TRP A 207 -4.83 -1.80 -8.01
CA TRP A 207 -6.09 -1.18 -8.44
C TRP A 207 -7.27 -1.51 -7.54
N HIS A 208 -7.27 -2.66 -6.85
CA HIS A 208 -8.26 -2.98 -5.83
C HIS A 208 -8.22 -1.96 -4.68
N VAL A 209 -7.03 -1.64 -4.18
CA VAL A 209 -6.84 -0.67 -3.09
C VAL A 209 -7.16 0.75 -3.56
N GLU A 210 -6.55 1.21 -4.65
CA GLU A 210 -6.72 2.58 -5.14
C GLU A 210 -8.19 2.94 -5.43
N LEU A 211 -8.92 2.06 -6.11
CA LEU A 211 -10.34 2.29 -6.38
C LEU A 211 -11.22 2.13 -5.13
N SER A 212 -10.81 1.31 -4.15
CA SER A 212 -11.49 1.20 -2.85
C SER A 212 -11.32 2.47 -2.00
N LEU A 213 -10.15 3.12 -2.07
CA LEU A 213 -9.94 4.43 -1.45
C LEU A 213 -10.86 5.49 -2.07
N VAL A 214 -10.94 5.55 -3.40
CA VAL A 214 -11.89 6.44 -4.12
C VAL A 214 -13.33 6.19 -3.66
N MET A 215 -13.77 4.92 -3.64
CA MET A 215 -15.11 4.58 -3.14
C MET A 215 -15.31 5.06 -1.71
N GLY A 216 -14.37 4.77 -0.80
CA GLY A 216 -14.45 5.15 0.61
C GLY A 216 -14.60 6.66 0.79
N PHE A 217 -13.79 7.46 0.11
CA PHE A 217 -13.85 8.92 0.20
C PHE A 217 -15.14 9.50 -0.38
N VAL A 218 -15.61 8.96 -1.51
CA VAL A 218 -16.91 9.34 -2.10
C VAL A 218 -18.06 8.93 -1.17
N ALA A 219 -18.01 7.73 -0.60
CA ALA A 219 -19.06 7.21 0.29
C ALA A 219 -19.19 8.05 1.55
N ILE A 220 -18.05 8.41 2.18
CA ILE A 220 -18.03 9.31 3.34
C ILE A 220 -18.62 10.68 2.97
N SER A 221 -18.18 11.26 1.84
CA SER A 221 -18.70 12.55 1.37
C SER A 221 -20.20 12.50 1.08
N HIS A 222 -20.67 11.40 0.48
CA HIS A 222 -22.08 11.17 0.18
C HIS A 222 -22.93 10.98 1.44
N PHE A 223 -22.42 10.21 2.40
CA PHE A 223 -23.05 10.03 3.69
C PHE A 223 -23.18 11.35 4.46
N ILE A 224 -22.10 12.13 4.57
CA ILE A 224 -22.10 13.45 5.23
C ILE A 224 -23.13 14.38 4.57
N GLN A 225 -23.19 14.41 3.23
CA GLN A 225 -24.15 15.24 2.52
C GLN A 225 -25.61 14.86 2.83
N ARG A 226 -25.88 13.59 3.16
CA ARG A 226 -27.24 13.08 3.41
C ARG A 226 -27.58 12.83 4.86
N ILE A 227 -26.63 12.99 5.79
CA ILE A 227 -26.83 12.63 7.19
C ILE A 227 -28.05 13.32 7.82
N ALA A 228 -28.27 14.60 7.51
CA ALA A 228 -29.42 15.34 8.01
C ALA A 228 -30.77 14.79 7.51
N ILE A 229 -30.81 14.20 6.31
CA ILE A 229 -32.01 13.57 5.75
C ILE A 229 -32.28 12.26 6.47
N TYR A 230 -31.25 11.43 6.66
CA TYR A 230 -31.37 10.17 7.38
C TYR A 230 -31.84 10.38 8.82
N LEU A 231 -31.27 11.36 9.52
CA LEU A 231 -31.68 11.71 10.87
C LEU A 231 -33.16 12.11 10.92
N LYS A 232 -33.62 12.95 9.97
CA LYS A 232 -35.05 13.31 9.88
C LYS A 232 -35.95 12.10 9.63
N GLN A 233 -35.54 11.15 8.79
CA GLN A 233 -36.32 9.94 8.52
C GLN A 233 -36.43 9.05 9.76
N VAL A 234 -35.37 8.93 10.54
CA VAL A 234 -35.40 8.17 11.80
C VAL A 234 -36.31 8.86 12.81
N THR A 235 -36.18 10.18 13.02
CA THR A 235 -37.01 10.91 13.99
C THR A 235 -38.49 10.95 13.60
N ALA A 236 -38.81 11.10 12.31
CA ALA A 236 -40.20 11.09 11.83
C ALA A 236 -40.91 9.75 12.10
N LYS A 237 -40.15 8.64 12.11
CA LYS A 237 -40.68 7.30 12.40
C LYS A 237 -40.89 7.03 13.90
N ILE A 238 -40.26 7.80 14.78
CA ILE A 238 -40.44 7.68 16.24
C ILE A 238 -41.69 8.44 16.70
N ASN A 239 -42.07 9.49 15.97
CA ASN A 239 -43.19 10.37 16.34
C ASN A 239 -44.54 9.99 15.71
N ASN A 240 -44.59 8.91 14.93
CA ASN A 240 -45.79 8.29 14.35
C ASN A 240 -46.00 6.91 14.94
#